data_AF-A0A6A1TQE5-F1
#
_entry.id   AF-A0A6A1TQE5-F1
#
_cell.length_a   1.000
_cell.length_b   1.000
_cell.length_c   1.000
_cell.angle_alpha   90.00
_cell.angle_beta   90.00
_cell.angle_gamma   90.00
#
_symmetry.space_group_name_H-M   'P 1'
#
loop_
_entity.id
_entity.type
_entity.pdbx_description
1 polymer ?
#
loop_
_entity_poly.entity_id
_entity_poly.type
_entity_poly.pdbx_seq_one_letter_code
_entity_poly.pdbx_strand_id
1 'polypeptide(L)'
;MTEKKREAPISYRPPEALREEFHARVEKSGLSVSAFITASLFGSVPPRLSRRPAVDQRTVARLLAETALLNARLKDLGEAGADVALLGEAVRDLHEIRAACLLALGRVP
;
A
#
# COMPACT_ATOMS: atom_id res chain seq x y z
N MET A 1 13.19 39.39 -0.05
CA MET A 1 13.15 38.13 0.72
C MET A 1 14.49 37.47 0.55
N THR A 2 15.34 37.46 1.58
CA THR A 2 16.68 36.86 1.51
C THR A 2 16.55 35.35 1.45
N GLU A 3 17.08 34.74 0.39
CA GLU A 3 17.15 33.28 0.25
C GLU A 3 18.01 32.72 1.38
N LYS A 4 17.37 32.11 2.38
CA LYS A 4 18.07 31.37 3.43
C LYS A 4 18.74 30.16 2.79
N LYS A 5 20.04 30.25 2.55
CA LYS A 5 20.89 29.13 2.12
C LYS A 5 20.73 28.01 3.15
N ARG A 6 20.14 26.89 2.74
CA ARG A 6 19.96 25.73 3.62
C ARG A 6 21.32 25.20 4.04
N GLU A 7 21.49 24.89 5.31
CA GLU A 7 22.70 24.23 5.81
C GLU A 7 22.87 22.87 5.13
N ALA A 8 24.13 22.45 4.96
CA ALA A 8 24.45 21.18 4.33
C ALA A 8 23.86 20.02 5.15
N PRO A 9 23.35 18.96 4.48
CA PRO A 9 22.79 17.81 5.18
C PRO A 9 23.87 17.06 5.96
N ILE A 10 23.47 16.45 7.08
CA ILE A 10 24.32 15.52 7.82
C ILE A 10 24.55 14.28 6.96
N SER A 11 25.80 14.06 6.54
CA SER A 11 26.20 12.88 5.78
C SER A 11 26.70 11.79 6.71
N TYR A 12 26.14 10.59 6.59
CA TYR A 12 26.61 9.40 7.30
C TYR A 12 26.92 8.30 6.30
N ARG A 13 28.10 7.69 6.44
CA ARG A 13 28.53 6.54 5.64
C ARG A 13 28.72 5.36 6.59
N PRO A 14 27.86 4.32 6.53
CA PRO A 14 28.06 3.10 7.29
C PRO A 14 29.42 2.45 6.97
N PRO A 15 30.08 1.81 7.95
CA PRO A 15 31.19 0.89 7.69
C PRO A 15 30.79 -0.14 6.63
N GLU A 16 31.76 -0.59 5.83
CA GLU A 16 31.50 -1.50 4.71
C GLU A 16 30.74 -2.76 5.12
N ALA A 17 31.14 -3.37 6.24
CA ALA A 17 30.50 -4.56 6.78
C ALA A 17 29.02 -4.37 7.16
N LEU A 18 28.59 -3.13 7.45
CA LEU A 18 27.21 -2.81 7.87
C LEU A 18 26.35 -2.24 6.74
N ARG A 19 26.91 -2.06 5.54
CA ARG A 19 26.22 -1.40 4.43
C ARG A 19 25.01 -2.18 3.96
N GLU A 20 25.17 -3.49 3.72
CA GLU A 20 24.09 -4.35 3.26
C GLU A 20 22.99 -4.48 4.31
N GLU A 21 23.39 -4.67 5.56
CA GLU A 21 22.46 -4.74 6.69
C GLU A 21 21.64 -3.44 6.82
N PHE A 22 22.30 -2.28 6.68
CA PHE A 22 21.62 -1.00 6.69
C PHE A 22 20.54 -0.92 5.59
N HIS A 23 20.87 -1.28 4.35
CA HIS A 23 19.91 -1.27 3.25
C HIS A 23 18.75 -2.23 3.48
N ALA A 24 19.02 -3.45 3.96
CA ALA A 24 17.98 -4.43 4.25
C ALA A 24 17.03 -3.95 5.36
N ARG A 25 17.56 -3.31 6.41
CA ARG A 25 16.74 -2.73 7.49
C ARG A 25 15.87 -1.58 6.99
N VAL A 26 16.41 -0.70 6.15
CA VAL A 26 15.64 0.40 5.53
C VAL A 26 14.52 -0.16 4.66
N GLU A 27 14.82 -1.12 3.79
CA GLU A 27 13.82 -1.74 2.91
C GLU A 27 12.71 -2.42 3.71
N LYS A 28 13.07 -3.23 4.71
CA LYS A 28 12.12 -3.89 5.61
C LYS A 28 11.24 -2.90 6.39
N SER A 29 11.76 -1.71 6.69
CA SER A 29 10.99 -0.67 7.40
C SER A 29 9.90 -0.03 6.53
N GLY A 30 10.02 -0.09 5.20
CA GLY A 30 9.13 0.62 4.28
C GLY A 30 9.23 2.15 4.34
N LEU A 31 10.20 2.70 5.07
CA LEU A 31 10.43 4.13 5.23
C LEU A 31 11.46 4.65 4.22
N SER A 32 11.49 5.97 3.99
CA SER A 32 12.65 6.59 3.35
C SER A 32 13.87 6.48 4.28
N VAL A 33 15.09 6.48 3.73
CA VAL A 33 16.33 6.41 4.52
C VAL A 33 16.37 7.47 5.63
N SER A 34 16.01 8.72 5.31
CA SER A 34 15.98 9.81 6.30
C SER A 34 14.93 9.56 7.40
N ALA A 35 13.74 9.07 7.05
CA ALA A 35 12.71 8.74 8.04
C ALA A 35 13.10 7.54 8.91
N PHE A 36 13.72 6.51 8.32
CA PHE A 36 14.26 5.35 9.03
C PHE A 36 15.32 5.76 10.07
N ILE A 37 16.29 6.59 9.66
CA ILE A 37 17.33 7.11 10.56
C ILE A 37 16.70 7.95 11.67
N THR A 38 15.81 8.88 11.32
CA THR A 38 15.16 9.77 12.30
C THR A 38 14.35 8.98 13.32
N ALA A 39 13.55 8.00 12.88
CA ALA A 39 12.78 7.12 13.76
C ALA A 39 13.70 6.27 14.65
N SER A 40 14.79 5.74 14.10
CA SER A 40 15.75 4.91 14.84
C SER A 40 16.52 5.69 15.91
N LEU A 41 16.83 6.97 15.65
CA LEU A 41 17.60 7.81 16.57
C LEU A 41 16.72 8.50 17.62
N PHE A 42 15.53 8.97 17.23
CA PHE A 42 14.70 9.83 18.08
C PHE A 42 13.41 9.17 18.56
N GLY A 43 13.16 7.90 18.20
CA GLY A 43 11.92 7.20 18.55
C GLY A 43 10.67 7.83 17.94
N SER A 44 10.83 8.75 16.99
CA SER A 44 9.72 9.45 16.36
C SER A 44 9.01 8.51 15.39
N VAL A 45 7.74 8.20 15.64
CA VAL A 45 6.88 7.54 14.65
C VAL A 45 6.78 8.49 13.45
N PRO A 46 7.29 8.13 12.26
CA PRO A 46 7.19 9.01 11.11
C PRO A 46 5.72 9.34 10.85
N PRO A 47 5.39 10.60 10.51
CA PRO A 47 4.03 10.95 10.12
C PRO A 47 3.62 9.98 9.01
N ARG A 48 2.52 9.25 9.28
CA ARG A 48 1.98 8.17 8.45
C ARG A 48 2.13 8.55 6.97
N LEU A 49 2.79 7.69 6.18
CA LEU A 49 3.04 7.82 4.73
C LEU A 49 4.43 8.32 4.28
N SER A 50 5.54 7.93 4.93
CA SER A 50 6.85 8.09 4.28
C SER A 50 7.16 6.96 3.27
N ARG A 51 6.38 6.97 2.19
CA ARG A 51 6.70 6.52 0.81
C ARG A 51 7.32 5.13 0.58
N ARG A 52 6.50 4.10 0.73
CA ARG A 52 6.13 3.14 -0.34
C ARG A 52 4.91 2.36 0.16
N PRO A 53 3.78 2.30 -0.56
CA PRO A 53 2.81 1.26 -0.25
C PRO A 53 3.54 -0.07 -0.45
N ALA A 54 3.53 -0.95 0.55
CA ALA A 54 4.09 -2.31 0.42
C ALA A 54 3.42 -3.12 -0.72
N VAL A 55 2.32 -2.58 -1.26
CA VAL A 55 1.46 -3.16 -2.27
C VAL A 55 1.53 -2.30 -3.53
N ASP A 56 1.66 -2.93 -4.69
CA ASP A 56 1.55 -2.24 -5.98
C ASP A 56 0.12 -1.69 -6.16
N GLN A 57 -0.02 -0.38 -5.92
CA GLN A 57 -1.30 0.32 -6.03
C GLN A 57 -1.93 0.16 -7.41
N ARG A 58 -1.11 0.04 -8.47
CA ARG A 58 -1.62 -0.15 -9.83
C ARG A 58 -2.29 -1.51 -9.98
N THR A 59 -1.65 -2.55 -9.44
CA THR A 59 -2.22 -3.90 -9.43
C THR A 59 -3.52 -3.95 -8.61
N VAL A 60 -3.57 -3.33 -7.44
CA VAL A 60 -4.81 -3.31 -6.63
C VAL A 60 -5.93 -2.49 -7.27
N ALA A 61 -5.61 -1.35 -7.88
CA ALA A 61 -6.59 -0.57 -8.63
C ALA A 61 -7.15 -1.36 -9.83
N ARG A 62 -6.31 -2.15 -10.50
CA ARG A 62 -6.77 -3.07 -11.56
C ARG A 62 -7.71 -4.14 -11.00
N LEU A 63 -7.36 -4.79 -9.89
CA LEU A 63 -8.23 -5.78 -9.24
C LEU A 63 -9.59 -5.18 -8.84
N LEU A 64 -9.62 -3.94 -8.36
CA LEU A 64 -10.88 -3.23 -8.10
C LEU A 64 -11.73 -3.01 -9.36
N ALA A 65 -11.11 -2.70 -10.51
CA ALA A 65 -11.85 -2.58 -11.77
C ALA A 65 -12.39 -3.95 -12.23
N GLU A 66 -11.59 -5.01 -12.15
CA GLU A 66 -11.99 -6.37 -12.52
C GLU A 66 -13.15 -6.88 -11.63
N THR A 67 -13.12 -6.59 -10.33
CA THR A 67 -14.24 -6.94 -9.42
C THR A 67 -15.54 -6.21 -9.77
N ALA A 68 -15.48 -4.95 -10.21
CA ALA A 68 -16.67 -4.24 -10.69
C ALA A 68 -17.25 -4.88 -11.97
N LEU A 69 -16.39 -5.30 -12.91
CA LEU A 69 -16.80 -6.00 -14.13
C LEU A 69 -17.42 -7.37 -13.82
N LEU A 70 -16.85 -8.11 -12.86
CA LEU A 70 -17.42 -9.36 -12.38
C LEU A 70 -18.81 -9.17 -11.77
N ASN A 71 -19.01 -8.11 -10.97
CA ASN A 71 -20.31 -7.79 -10.41
C ASN A 71 -21.36 -7.59 -11.50
N ALA A 72 -21.03 -6.81 -12.54
CA ALA A 72 -21.93 -6.60 -13.67
C ALA A 72 -22.32 -7.91 -14.37
N ARG A 73 -21.35 -8.78 -14.64
CA ARG A 73 -21.61 -10.10 -15.26
C ARG A 73 -22.44 -11.02 -14.37
N LEU A 74 -22.22 -10.99 -13.06
CA LEU A 74 -23.03 -11.74 -12.09
C LEU A 74 -24.47 -11.24 -12.10
N LYS A 75 -24.68 -9.93 -12.16
CA LYS A 75 -26.01 -9.34 -12.29
C LYS A 75 -26.72 -9.83 -13.56
N ASP A 76 -26.04 -9.81 -14.70
CA ASP A 76 -26.59 -10.30 -15.97
C ASP A 76 -26.97 -11.79 -15.89
N LEU A 77 -26.16 -12.61 -15.21
CA LEU A 77 -26.47 -14.03 -14.97
C LEU A 77 -27.70 -14.22 -14.08
N GLY A 78 -27.86 -13.38 -13.06
CA GLY A 78 -29.06 -13.38 -12.22
C GLY A 78 -30.32 -13.06 -13.02
N GLU A 79 -30.26 -12.07 -13.91
CA GLU A 79 -31.37 -11.72 -14.82
C GLU A 79 -31.67 -12.86 -15.82
N ALA A 80 -30.67 -13.65 -16.21
CA ALA A 80 -30.80 -14.83 -17.05
C ALA A 80 -31.34 -16.09 -16.30
N GLY A 81 -31.68 -15.98 -15.01
CA GLY A 81 -32.27 -17.07 -14.23
C GLY A 81 -31.27 -18.07 -13.65
N ALA A 82 -30.02 -17.64 -13.40
CA ALA A 82 -29.06 -18.44 -12.66
C ALA A 82 -29.54 -18.74 -11.23
N ASP A 83 -28.94 -19.77 -10.61
CA ASP A 83 -29.23 -20.14 -9.22
C ASP A 83 -28.97 -18.96 -8.26
N VAL A 84 -30.03 -18.50 -7.61
CA VAL A 84 -30.04 -17.34 -6.71
C VAL A 84 -29.14 -17.56 -5.50
N ALA A 85 -29.05 -18.79 -4.98
CA ALA A 85 -28.23 -19.11 -3.82
C ALA A 85 -26.74 -19.00 -4.16
N LEU A 86 -26.34 -19.62 -5.27
CA LEU A 86 -24.97 -19.58 -5.79
C LEU A 86 -24.55 -18.16 -6.20
N LEU A 87 -25.48 -17.40 -6.80
CA LEU A 87 -25.25 -16.00 -7.14
C LEU A 87 -25.04 -15.15 -5.89
N GLY A 88 -25.84 -15.38 -4.85
CA GLY A 88 -25.69 -14.70 -3.57
C GLY A 88 -24.34 -14.98 -2.90
N GLU A 89 -23.83 -16.21 -3.00
CA GLU A 89 -22.48 -16.58 -2.55
C GLU A 89 -21.41 -15.82 -3.33
N ALA A 90 -21.46 -15.86 -4.67
CA ALA A 90 -20.48 -15.19 -5.51
C ALA A 90 -20.43 -13.67 -5.28
N VAL A 91 -21.58 -13.02 -5.05
CA VAL A 91 -21.65 -11.58 -4.75
C VAL A 91 -21.03 -11.28 -3.37
N ARG A 92 -21.24 -12.15 -2.37
CA ARG A 92 -20.62 -11.98 -1.05
C ARG A 92 -19.10 -12.08 -1.13
N ASP A 93 -18.58 -13.11 -1.78
CA ASP A 93 -17.13 -13.30 -1.97
C ASP A 93 -16.51 -12.10 -2.69
N LEU A 94 -17.19 -11.56 -3.70
CA LEU A 94 -16.76 -10.38 -4.44
C LEU A 94 -16.69 -9.13 -3.55
N HIS A 95 -17.65 -8.95 -2.63
CA HIS A 95 -17.63 -7.86 -1.66
C HIS A 95 -16.45 -7.99 -0.68
N GLU A 96 -16.12 -9.20 -0.25
CA GLU A 96 -14.96 -9.45 0.62
C GLU A 96 -13.65 -9.11 -0.10
N ILE A 97 -13.49 -9.53 -1.36
CA ILE A 97 -12.32 -9.20 -2.19
C ILE A 97 -12.19 -7.67 -2.38
N ARG A 98 -13.31 -6.98 -2.65
CA ARG A 98 -13.33 -5.51 -2.78
C ARG A 98 -12.90 -4.82 -1.47
N ALA A 99 -13.40 -5.30 -0.33
CA ALA A 99 -13.03 -4.78 0.98
C ALA A 99 -11.53 -4.95 1.27
N ALA A 100 -10.97 -6.13 0.98
CA ALA A 100 -9.54 -6.40 1.13
C ALA A 100 -8.69 -5.45 0.25
N CYS A 101 -9.11 -5.19 -1.00
CA CYS A 101 -8.43 -4.26 -1.88
C CYS A 101 -8.46 -2.81 -1.36
N LEU A 102 -9.59 -2.36 -0.82
CA LEU A 102 -9.72 -1.02 -0.24
C LEU A 102 -8.84 -0.86 1.01
N LEU A 103 -8.81 -1.87 1.89
CA LEU A 103 -7.91 -1.89 3.05
C LEU A 103 -6.43 -1.86 2.63
N ALA A 104 -6.04 -2.62 1.60
CA ALA A 104 -4.68 -2.62 1.07
C ALA A 104 -4.25 -1.24 0.51
N LEU A 105 -5.20 -0.45 0.03
CA LEU A 105 -4.99 0.94 -0.41
C LEU A 105 -5.09 1.97 0.73
N GLY A 106 -5.35 1.53 1.97
CA GLY A 106 -5.56 2.40 3.13
C GLY A 106 -6.88 3.19 3.08
N ARG A 107 -7.90 2.66 2.40
CA ARG A 107 -9.24 3.24 2.26
C ARG A 107 -10.26 2.47 3.12
N VAL A 108 -11.41 3.09 3.36
CA VAL A 108 -12.55 2.45 4.04
C VAL A 108 -13.34 1.59 3.02
N PRO A 109 -13.67 0.33 3.35
CA PRO A 109 -14.44 -0.60 2.50
C PRO A 109 -15.84 -0.16 2.05
#